data_AF-A0A6P5IB91-F1
#
_entry.id   AF-A0A6P5IB91-F1
#
_cell.length_a   1.000
_cell.length_b   1.000
_cell.length_c   1.000
_cell.angle_alpha   90.00
_cell.angle_beta   90.00
_cell.angle_gamma   90.00
#
_symmetry.space_group_name_H-M   'P 1'
#
loop_
_entity.id
_entity.type
_entity.pdbx_description
1 polymer ?
#
loop_
_entity_poly.entity_id
_entity_poly.type
_entity_poly.pdbx_seq_one_letter_code
_entity_poly.pdbx_strand_id
1 'polypeptide(L)'
;MGSAICPTPGLEGGVISWLQEGCLLASCTMFWVSRARLLVFLVLPSLAFLFFQQLSSPSHCPDVAEKSSPTHVLILSSWRSGSSFVGQLFSQHPDVFYLMEPAWHVWMTLSLGSAGQLQMAVRDLIRSVFLCDMTVFDAYMAQGPRKQSSFFMWETSRALCSPPACHLFNREAIIPSADCRILCGKQPFNMVEEACKSYSHVVLKEVRFFNLMTLQPLLTDPSLNLHIIHLVRDPRAMFRSRQNTELELMHDSHVVMGKQWNKMKSEDRPYHLMQAICQSQQEIYKAAQLLPDSLRERYLLIRYEDVVRDPLTQTSKLYEFAGLPFLPHLQVWVQNITQGKGMGGNAFDTNSRNAQSVSQAWRWALPHNKVVQLQKICKDIMNLMGYLPVLSEKDQRNLSTNLLSPPEIP
;
A
#
# COMPACT_ATOMS: atom_id res chain seq x y z
N MET A 1 9.00 -55.68 49.60
CA MET A 1 7.87 -55.17 50.40
C MET A 1 6.76 -54.89 49.39
N GLY A 2 5.89 -55.86 49.10
CA GLY A 2 4.67 -56.16 49.86
C GLY A 2 3.47 -55.87 48.94
N SER A 3 3.17 -56.71 47.93
CA SER A 3 2.12 -57.76 47.92
C SER A 3 0.77 -57.38 48.55
N ALA A 4 -0.31 -57.44 47.73
CA ALA A 4 -1.53 -58.24 47.90
C ALA A 4 -2.75 -57.66 47.12
N ILE A 5 -3.80 -58.35 46.64
CA ILE A 5 -4.24 -59.76 46.42
C ILE A 5 -5.54 -59.68 45.55
N CYS A 6 -5.85 -60.75 44.79
CA CYS A 6 -7.03 -60.98 43.91
C CYS A 6 -8.40 -61.14 44.63
N PRO A 7 -9.50 -61.44 43.89
CA PRO A 7 -9.90 -62.85 43.74
C PRO A 7 -10.59 -63.25 42.40
N THR A 8 -10.56 -64.57 42.11
CA THR A 8 -11.37 -65.35 41.13
C THR A 8 -12.63 -65.93 41.79
N PRO A 9 -13.66 -66.38 41.05
CA PRO A 9 -13.83 -67.79 40.61
C PRO A 9 -14.50 -67.90 39.21
N GLY A 10 -14.69 -69.02 38.49
CA GLY A 10 -14.52 -70.46 38.67
C GLY A 10 -14.96 -71.16 37.35
N LEU A 11 -14.51 -72.40 37.11
CA LEU A 11 -14.82 -73.24 35.95
C LEU A 11 -15.21 -74.65 36.43
N GLU A 12 -16.35 -75.15 35.97
CA GLU A 12 -16.74 -76.57 35.84
C GLU A 12 -16.95 -76.78 34.31
N GLY A 13 -16.65 -77.88 33.61
CA GLY A 13 -16.48 -79.30 33.92
C GLY A 13 -17.25 -80.08 32.83
N GLY A 14 -16.61 -81.01 32.10
CA GLY A 14 -17.33 -81.91 31.18
C GLY A 14 -16.52 -82.49 30.01
N VAL A 15 -16.33 -83.81 30.05
CA VAL A 15 -15.57 -84.68 29.13
C VAL A 15 -16.57 -85.52 28.30
N ILE A 16 -16.18 -86.03 27.11
CA ILE A 16 -16.33 -87.44 26.63
C ILE A 16 -16.51 -87.60 25.08
N SER A 17 -15.55 -88.35 24.52
CA SER A 17 -15.46 -89.35 23.43
C SER A 17 -16.30 -89.33 22.11
N TRP A 18 -15.54 -89.44 21.00
CA TRP A 18 -15.50 -90.44 19.90
C TRP A 18 -16.74 -91.21 19.38
N LEU A 19 -16.66 -91.53 18.07
CA LEU A 19 -17.45 -92.41 17.16
C LEU A 19 -18.39 -91.63 16.22
N GLN A 20 -18.57 -91.90 14.92
CA GLN A 20 -17.97 -92.79 13.92
C GLN A 20 -18.64 -92.42 12.56
N GLU A 21 -17.87 -92.49 11.47
CA GLU A 21 -18.20 -92.73 10.04
C GLU A 21 -19.52 -92.23 9.40
N GLY A 22 -19.40 -91.61 8.20
CA GLY A 22 -20.50 -91.63 7.22
C GLY A 22 -20.43 -90.62 6.07
N CYS A 23 -20.16 -91.12 4.87
CA CYS A 23 -20.57 -90.60 3.55
C CYS A 23 -19.85 -89.38 2.94
N LEU A 24 -18.81 -89.73 2.19
CA LEU A 24 -18.49 -89.25 0.85
C LEU A 24 -19.75 -88.81 0.05
N LEU A 25 -19.81 -87.53 -0.34
CA LEU A 25 -20.41 -87.02 -1.61
C LEU A 25 -20.44 -85.47 -1.65
N ALA A 26 -19.32 -84.77 -1.38
CA ALA A 26 -19.27 -83.31 -1.55
C ALA A 26 -17.83 -82.73 -1.63
N SER A 27 -16.96 -83.25 -2.50
CA SER A 27 -15.57 -82.74 -2.57
C SER A 27 -15.14 -82.13 -3.91
N CYS A 28 -16.09 -81.81 -4.79
CA CYS A 28 -15.80 -80.94 -5.95
C CYS A 28 -16.34 -79.51 -5.82
N THR A 29 -17.12 -79.19 -4.78
CA THR A 29 -17.64 -77.82 -4.53
C THR A 29 -16.98 -77.12 -3.34
N MET A 30 -16.33 -77.84 -2.42
CA MET A 30 -15.67 -77.21 -1.25
C MET A 30 -14.30 -76.58 -1.53
N PHE A 31 -13.60 -77.01 -2.58
CA PHE A 31 -12.28 -76.44 -2.92
C PHE A 31 -12.37 -75.00 -3.47
N TRP A 32 -13.48 -74.65 -4.13
CA TRP A 32 -13.73 -73.30 -4.64
C TRP A 32 -14.25 -72.36 -3.55
N VAL A 33 -15.10 -72.85 -2.65
CA VAL A 33 -15.64 -72.06 -1.52
C VAL A 33 -14.56 -71.75 -0.48
N SER A 34 -13.56 -72.63 -0.31
CA SER A 34 -12.40 -72.42 0.57
C SER A 34 -11.50 -71.29 0.08
N ARG A 35 -11.15 -71.25 -1.22
CA ARG A 35 -10.29 -70.19 -1.79
C ARG A 35 -10.99 -68.84 -1.87
N ALA A 36 -12.29 -68.82 -2.20
CA ALA A 36 -13.08 -67.59 -2.23
C ALA A 36 -13.23 -66.99 -0.83
N ARG A 37 -13.47 -67.80 0.22
CA ARG A 37 -13.48 -67.32 1.61
C ARG A 37 -12.12 -66.82 2.06
N LEU A 38 -11.02 -67.51 1.70
CA LEU A 38 -9.67 -67.04 2.03
C LEU A 38 -9.31 -65.71 1.34
N LEU A 39 -9.71 -65.54 0.07
CA LEU A 39 -9.55 -64.30 -0.66
C LEU A 39 -10.38 -63.18 -0.04
N VAL A 40 -11.61 -63.44 0.39
CA VAL A 40 -12.45 -62.47 1.09
C VAL A 40 -11.84 -62.07 2.44
N PHE A 41 -11.27 -63.02 3.21
CA PHE A 41 -10.58 -62.74 4.46
C PHE A 41 -9.23 -62.03 4.31
N LEU A 42 -8.57 -62.10 3.15
CA LEU A 42 -7.33 -61.38 2.88
C LEU A 42 -7.56 -60.00 2.24
N VAL A 43 -8.56 -59.89 1.36
CA VAL A 43 -8.85 -58.68 0.56
C VAL A 43 -9.69 -57.67 1.32
N LEU A 44 -10.65 -58.09 2.15
CA LEU A 44 -11.45 -57.16 2.96
C LEU A 44 -10.64 -56.37 3.99
N PRO A 45 -9.75 -56.98 4.81
CA PRO A 45 -8.96 -56.20 5.76
C PRO A 45 -7.89 -55.35 5.06
N SER A 46 -7.38 -55.75 3.89
CA SER A 46 -6.43 -54.92 3.13
C SER A 46 -7.12 -53.76 2.40
N LEU A 47 -8.34 -53.93 1.89
CA LEU A 47 -9.18 -52.81 1.42
C LEU A 47 -9.61 -51.90 2.58
N ALA A 48 -9.97 -52.45 3.74
CA ALA A 48 -10.29 -51.67 4.92
C ALA A 48 -9.06 -50.92 5.46
N PHE A 49 -7.87 -51.50 5.39
CA PHE A 49 -6.60 -50.85 5.75
C PHE A 49 -6.21 -49.76 4.76
N LEU A 50 -6.42 -49.96 3.45
CA LEU A 50 -6.23 -48.91 2.44
C LEU A 50 -7.24 -47.77 2.60
N PHE A 51 -8.51 -48.09 2.92
CA PHE A 51 -9.54 -47.10 3.22
C PHE A 51 -9.23 -46.35 4.53
N PHE A 52 -8.72 -47.05 5.55
CA PHE A 52 -8.21 -46.44 6.78
C PHE A 52 -6.96 -45.59 6.51
N GLN A 53 -6.04 -45.98 5.62
CA GLN A 53 -4.91 -45.13 5.21
C GLN A 53 -5.35 -43.91 4.40
N GLN A 54 -6.46 -43.99 3.66
CA GLN A 54 -7.05 -42.85 2.96
C GLN A 54 -7.81 -41.90 3.92
N LEU A 55 -8.40 -42.44 5.00
CA LEU A 55 -9.07 -41.67 6.08
C LEU A 55 -8.09 -41.18 7.18
N SER A 56 -6.95 -41.85 7.34
CA SER A 56 -5.90 -41.57 8.35
C SER A 56 -4.62 -41.05 7.71
N SER A 57 -4.63 -40.78 6.40
CA SER A 57 -3.68 -39.82 5.83
C SER A 57 -3.81 -38.60 6.72
N PRO A 58 -2.72 -38.07 7.30
CA PRO A 58 -2.78 -36.76 7.89
C PRO A 58 -3.37 -35.93 6.77
N SER A 59 -4.58 -35.39 6.96
CA SER A 59 -4.99 -34.21 6.23
C SER A 59 -3.74 -33.35 6.32
N HIS A 60 -3.11 -33.13 5.17
CA HIS A 60 -2.06 -32.15 5.05
C HIS A 60 -2.68 -30.96 5.75
N CYS A 61 -2.19 -30.67 6.97
CA CYS A 61 -2.56 -29.44 7.63
C CYS A 61 -2.37 -28.44 6.50
N PRO A 62 -3.36 -27.58 6.18
CA PRO A 62 -3.01 -26.45 5.34
C PRO A 62 -1.75 -25.92 6.01
N ASP A 63 -0.62 -25.94 5.28
CA ASP A 63 0.57 -25.22 5.70
C ASP A 63 0.00 -23.96 6.30
N VAL A 64 0.28 -23.69 7.58
CA VAL A 64 -0.15 -22.45 8.24
C VAL A 64 0.26 -21.40 7.24
N ALA A 65 -0.70 -20.89 6.46
CA ALA A 65 -0.38 -20.29 5.18
C ALA A 65 0.57 -19.18 5.55
N GLU A 66 1.85 -19.37 5.23
CA GLU A 66 2.93 -18.63 5.87
C GLU A 66 2.55 -17.19 5.62
N LYS A 67 2.11 -16.46 6.67
CA LYS A 67 1.36 -15.21 6.48
C LYS A 67 2.32 -14.32 5.73
N SER A 68 2.10 -14.19 4.42
CA SER A 68 3.09 -13.61 3.53
C SER A 68 3.43 -12.24 4.10
N SER A 69 4.73 -11.97 4.29
CA SER A 69 5.19 -10.70 4.85
C SER A 69 4.48 -9.54 4.13
N PRO A 70 3.91 -8.56 4.84
CA PRO A 70 3.18 -7.47 4.20
C PRO A 70 4.00 -6.78 3.11
N THR A 71 3.34 -6.40 2.02
CA THR A 71 3.96 -5.56 1.00
C THR A 71 3.90 -4.10 1.47
N HIS A 72 5.03 -3.42 1.44
CA HIS A 72 5.14 -2.03 1.85
C HIS A 72 5.28 -1.16 0.61
N VAL A 73 4.48 -0.10 0.51
CA VAL A 73 4.52 0.82 -0.63
C VAL A 73 4.69 2.25 -0.14
N LEU A 74 5.72 2.94 -0.63
CA LEU A 74 5.90 4.37 -0.43
C LEU A 74 5.50 5.12 -1.71
N ILE A 75 4.43 5.90 -1.64
CA ILE A 75 4.09 6.87 -2.68
C ILE A 75 4.91 8.13 -2.39
N LEU A 76 6.07 8.22 -3.04
CA LEU A 76 7.03 9.31 -2.90
C LEU A 76 6.71 10.41 -3.91
N SER A 77 6.65 11.65 -3.44
CA SER A 77 6.28 12.79 -4.28
C SER A 77 6.75 14.10 -3.63
N SER A 78 6.43 15.24 -4.24
CA SER A 78 6.39 16.55 -3.58
C SER A 78 4.95 17.05 -3.40
N TRP A 79 4.76 18.11 -2.60
CA TRP A 79 3.44 18.74 -2.42
C TRP A 79 2.87 19.23 -3.74
N ARG A 80 1.55 19.10 -3.89
CA ARG A 80 0.77 19.54 -5.05
C ARG A 80 1.05 18.77 -6.35
N SER A 81 1.75 17.63 -6.28
CA SER A 81 1.97 16.74 -7.43
C SER A 81 0.82 15.75 -7.70
N GLY A 82 -0.27 15.81 -6.94
CA GLY A 82 -1.42 14.91 -7.11
C GLY A 82 -1.30 13.59 -6.34
N SER A 83 -0.30 13.46 -5.46
CA SER A 83 -0.09 12.27 -4.62
C SER A 83 -1.26 11.95 -3.70
N SER A 84 -2.06 12.93 -3.28
CA SER A 84 -3.28 12.67 -2.51
C SER A 84 -4.31 11.87 -3.31
N PHE A 85 -4.46 12.15 -4.61
CA PHE A 85 -5.33 11.38 -5.50
C PHE A 85 -4.77 9.97 -5.72
N VAL A 86 -3.48 9.83 -6.03
CA VAL A 86 -2.83 8.52 -6.19
C VAL A 86 -2.91 7.69 -4.90
N GLY A 87 -2.73 8.32 -3.74
CA GLY A 87 -2.92 7.67 -2.44
C GLY A 87 -4.35 7.16 -2.23
N GLN A 88 -5.36 7.86 -2.74
CA GLN A 88 -6.74 7.37 -2.71
C GLN A 88 -6.95 6.15 -3.60
N LEU A 89 -6.25 6.03 -4.73
CA LEU A 89 -6.30 4.80 -5.54
C LEU A 89 -5.95 3.58 -4.68
N PHE A 90 -4.96 3.68 -3.79
CA PHE A 90 -4.60 2.61 -2.88
C PHE A 90 -5.54 2.50 -1.67
N SER A 91 -5.90 3.63 -1.04
CA SER A 91 -6.75 3.66 0.17
C SER A 91 -8.08 2.93 -0.04
N GLN A 92 -8.67 3.02 -1.24
CA GLN A 92 -9.93 2.36 -1.52
C GLN A 92 -9.85 0.82 -1.63
N HIS A 93 -8.65 0.24 -1.74
CA HIS A 93 -8.49 -1.21 -1.86
C HIS A 93 -8.78 -1.93 -0.52
N PRO A 94 -9.55 -3.04 -0.50
CA PRO A 94 -9.92 -3.77 0.72
C PRO A 94 -8.73 -4.34 1.50
N ASP A 95 -7.61 -4.59 0.82
CA ASP A 95 -6.39 -5.18 1.39
C ASP A 95 -5.29 -4.17 1.77
N VAL A 96 -5.56 -2.87 1.65
CA VAL A 96 -4.59 -1.81 1.93
C VAL A 96 -4.91 -1.09 3.25
N PHE A 97 -3.91 -1.00 4.11
CA PHE A 97 -3.81 0.04 5.14
C PHE A 97 -3.06 1.25 4.57
N TYR A 98 -3.73 2.40 4.52
CA TYR A 98 -3.16 3.64 3.97
C TYR A 98 -2.98 4.70 5.05
N LEU A 99 -1.86 5.43 5.05
CA LEU A 99 -1.73 6.68 5.80
C LEU A 99 -1.20 7.82 4.93
N MET A 100 -1.80 9.00 5.10
CA MET A 100 -1.39 10.22 4.43
C MET A 100 -0.39 10.97 5.29
N GLU A 101 0.83 11.12 4.78
CA GLU A 101 1.87 11.98 5.32
C GLU A 101 2.15 11.82 6.83
N PRO A 102 2.35 10.61 7.37
CA PRO A 102 2.71 10.41 8.78
C PRO A 102 3.93 11.25 9.23
N ALA A 103 4.88 11.56 8.34
CA ALA A 103 6.03 12.43 8.64
C ALA A 103 5.67 13.90 8.89
N TRP A 104 4.41 14.30 8.63
CA TRP A 104 3.89 15.62 9.00
C TRP A 104 4.11 15.91 10.49
N HIS A 105 3.89 14.91 11.37
CA HIS A 105 4.06 15.06 12.81
C HIS A 105 5.50 15.40 13.22
N VAL A 106 6.49 14.82 12.52
CA VAL A 106 7.90 15.14 12.75
C VAL A 106 8.16 16.62 12.43
N TRP A 107 7.70 17.08 11.26
CA TRP A 107 7.95 18.44 10.80
C TRP A 107 7.22 19.48 11.66
N MET A 108 6.01 19.18 12.11
CA MET A 108 5.25 20.10 12.96
C MET A 108 5.81 20.21 14.37
N THR A 109 6.27 19.09 14.95
CA THR A 109 6.86 19.09 16.29
C THR A 109 8.28 19.67 16.29
N LEU A 110 9.08 19.36 15.27
CA LEU A 110 10.47 19.84 15.13
C LEU A 110 10.59 20.99 14.13
N SER A 111 9.70 21.99 14.24
CA SER A 111 9.52 23.09 13.28
C SER A 111 10.73 24.00 13.05
N LEU A 112 11.70 23.99 13.97
CA LEU A 112 12.96 24.75 13.84
C LEU A 112 14.01 24.03 12.97
N GLY A 113 13.80 22.74 12.67
CA GLY A 113 14.68 21.95 11.83
C GLY A 113 14.50 22.24 10.34
N SER A 114 15.58 22.15 9.57
CA SER A 114 15.50 22.10 8.10
C SER A 114 15.17 20.69 7.60
N ALA A 115 14.66 20.58 6.38
CA ALA A 115 14.35 19.29 5.75
C ALA A 115 15.53 18.28 5.83
N GLY A 116 16.76 18.75 5.63
CA GLY A 116 17.97 17.91 5.74
C GLY A 116 18.31 17.48 7.18
N GLN A 117 17.98 18.28 8.19
CA GLN A 117 18.18 17.89 9.59
C GLN A 117 17.14 16.88 10.08
N LEU A 118 15.91 16.98 9.57
CA LEU A 118 14.79 16.13 9.97
C LEU A 118 14.77 14.77 9.26
N GLN A 119 15.60 14.58 8.22
CA GLN A 119 15.54 13.42 7.34
C GLN A 119 15.66 12.06 8.06
N MET A 120 16.48 11.97 9.12
CA MET A 120 16.65 10.72 9.87
C MET A 120 15.43 10.41 10.73
N ALA A 121 14.91 11.42 11.45
CA ALA A 121 13.67 11.28 12.22
C ALA A 121 12.49 10.88 11.32
N VAL A 122 12.39 11.48 10.13
CA VAL A 122 11.38 11.11 9.13
C VAL A 122 11.55 9.66 8.66
N ARG A 123 12.77 9.25 8.28
CA ARG A 123 13.06 7.85 7.89
C ARG A 123 12.68 6.86 8.98
N ASP A 124 13.10 7.11 10.20
CA ASP A 124 12.92 6.19 11.33
C ASP A 124 11.43 6.08 11.70
N LEU A 125 10.70 7.19 11.67
CA LEU A 125 9.24 7.19 11.81
C LEU A 125 8.57 6.35 10.73
N ILE A 126 8.93 6.57 9.46
CA ILE A 126 8.34 5.83 8.33
C ILE A 126 8.62 4.33 8.43
N ARG A 127 9.82 3.95 8.86
CA ARG A 127 10.18 2.56 9.12
C ARG A 127 9.27 1.93 10.18
N SER A 128 9.10 2.58 11.32
CA SER A 128 8.22 2.09 12.39
C SER A 128 6.77 1.96 11.94
N VAL A 129 6.26 2.95 11.20
CA VAL A 129 4.88 2.90 10.66
C VAL A 129 4.69 1.74 9.69
N PHE A 130 5.67 1.47 8.82
CA PHE A 130 5.61 0.31 7.92
C PHE A 130 5.51 -1.01 8.69
N LEU A 131 6.22 -1.12 9.80
CA LEU A 131 6.16 -2.28 10.71
C LEU A 131 4.92 -2.26 11.63
N CYS A 132 3.99 -1.34 11.39
CA CYS A 132 2.80 -1.10 12.21
C CYS A 132 3.11 -0.75 13.68
N ASP A 133 4.27 -0.20 13.98
CA ASP A 133 4.62 0.31 15.31
C ASP A 133 4.24 1.79 15.41
N MET A 134 3.10 2.06 16.06
CA MET A 134 2.59 3.42 16.23
C MET A 134 3.13 4.11 17.49
N THR A 135 3.95 3.44 18.30
CA THR A 135 4.57 4.03 19.50
C THR A 135 5.60 5.09 19.15
N VAL A 136 6.18 5.03 17.94
CA VAL A 136 7.11 6.05 17.41
C VAL A 136 6.54 7.46 17.45
N PHE A 137 5.20 7.61 17.39
CA PHE A 137 4.54 8.91 17.49
C PHE A 137 4.59 9.52 18.88
N ASP A 138 4.98 8.79 19.93
CA ASP A 138 5.19 9.36 21.26
C ASP A 138 6.26 10.46 21.29
N ALA A 139 7.22 10.40 20.37
CA ALA A 139 8.23 11.45 20.21
C ALA A 139 7.71 12.70 19.47
N TYR A 140 6.60 12.60 18.74
CA TYR A 140 6.17 13.64 17.78
C TYR A 140 4.72 14.09 17.94
N MET A 141 3.97 13.52 18.89
CA MET A 141 2.61 13.92 19.22
C MET A 141 2.51 14.34 20.69
N ALA A 142 1.51 15.15 21.00
CA ALA A 142 1.23 15.55 22.37
C ALA A 142 1.01 14.33 23.28
N GLN A 143 1.49 14.45 24.52
CA GLN A 143 1.28 13.45 25.57
C GLN A 143 -0.19 13.41 26.00
N GLY A 144 -0.68 12.24 26.39
CA GLY A 144 -2.06 12.02 26.85
C GLY A 144 -2.86 11.09 25.95
N PRO A 145 -4.16 10.88 26.26
CA PRO A 145 -5.01 9.95 25.50
C PRO A 145 -5.21 10.43 24.08
N ARG A 146 -4.66 9.69 23.12
CA ARG A 146 -4.82 9.95 21.69
C ARG A 146 -6.01 9.17 21.11
N LYS A 147 -6.55 9.72 20.03
CA LYS A 147 -7.56 9.05 19.20
C LYS A 147 -6.94 8.81 17.84
N GLN A 148 -7.52 7.93 17.02
CA GLN A 148 -7.05 7.79 15.64
C GLN A 148 -7.11 9.13 14.87
N SER A 149 -8.03 10.03 15.25
CA SER A 149 -8.13 11.38 14.69
C SER A 149 -6.97 12.32 15.03
N SER A 150 -6.04 11.89 15.87
CA SER A 150 -4.77 12.58 16.09
C SER A 150 -3.83 12.47 14.89
N PHE A 151 -4.04 11.52 13.98
CA PHE A 151 -3.28 11.44 12.74
C PHE A 151 -3.71 12.53 11.74
N PHE A 152 -2.71 13.10 11.06
CA PHE A 152 -2.96 14.05 9.98
C PHE A 152 -3.77 13.37 8.87
N MET A 153 -4.89 13.98 8.48
CA MET A 153 -5.76 13.52 7.39
C MET A 153 -6.21 12.05 7.54
N TRP A 154 -6.36 11.56 8.76
CA TRP A 154 -6.69 10.17 9.08
C TRP A 154 -7.96 9.66 8.39
N GLU A 155 -8.96 10.53 8.18
CA GLU A 155 -10.25 10.21 7.56
C GLU A 155 -10.13 9.87 6.07
N THR A 156 -8.96 10.08 5.48
CA THR A 156 -8.65 9.67 4.10
C THR A 156 -8.22 8.20 4.00
N SER A 157 -8.02 7.53 5.14
CA SER A 157 -7.71 6.11 5.24
C SER A 157 -8.98 5.29 5.41
N ARG A 158 -9.39 4.57 4.36
CA ARG A 158 -10.53 3.65 4.44
C ARG A 158 -10.35 2.60 5.54
N ALA A 159 -9.11 2.17 5.77
CA ALA A 159 -8.76 1.21 6.81
C ALA A 159 -9.04 1.71 8.25
N LEU A 160 -8.98 3.04 8.48
CA LEU A 160 -9.35 3.66 9.76
C LEU A 160 -10.85 3.98 9.87
N CYS A 161 -11.56 3.87 8.75
CA CYS A 161 -12.99 4.05 8.62
C CYS A 161 -13.77 2.74 8.59
N SER A 162 -13.10 1.58 8.65
CA SER A 162 -13.72 0.26 8.56
C SER A 162 -13.11 -0.70 9.60
N PRO A 163 -13.66 -1.91 9.82
CA PRO A 163 -13.11 -2.86 10.76
C PRO A 163 -11.64 -3.20 10.45
N PRO A 164 -10.79 -3.40 11.48
CA PRO A 164 -11.13 -3.42 12.91
C PRO A 164 -11.18 -2.03 13.57
N ALA A 165 -10.72 -0.96 12.91
CA ALA A 165 -10.67 0.36 13.54
C ALA A 165 -12.04 0.97 13.82
N CYS A 166 -12.99 0.80 12.89
CA CYS A 166 -14.34 1.34 13.02
C CYS A 166 -15.39 0.38 12.45
N HIS A 167 -16.30 -0.10 13.29
CA HIS A 167 -17.30 -1.12 12.89
C HIS A 167 -18.56 -0.56 12.19
N LEU A 168 -18.58 0.73 11.86
CA LEU A 168 -19.77 1.39 11.29
C LEU A 168 -19.90 1.24 9.78
N PHE A 169 -18.83 0.81 9.09
CA PHE A 169 -18.80 0.63 7.65
C PHE A 169 -18.28 -0.75 7.26
N ASN A 170 -18.57 -1.19 6.03
CA ASN A 170 -18.04 -2.43 5.50
C ASN A 170 -16.59 -2.23 5.00
N ARG A 171 -15.73 -3.25 5.16
CA ARG A 171 -14.35 -3.27 4.66
C ARG A 171 -14.24 -3.19 3.14
N GLU A 172 -15.28 -3.49 2.37
CA GLU A 172 -15.24 -3.36 0.90
C GLU A 172 -15.92 -2.08 0.39
N ALA A 173 -16.51 -1.28 1.29
CA ALA A 173 -17.23 -0.08 0.89
C ALA A 173 -16.28 1.08 0.52
N ILE A 174 -16.69 1.87 -0.48
CA ILE A 174 -16.15 3.21 -0.70
C ILE A 174 -16.77 4.14 0.33
N ILE A 175 -15.95 4.68 1.23
CA ILE A 175 -16.42 5.48 2.37
C ILE A 175 -16.11 6.96 2.15
N PRO A 176 -17.12 7.86 2.16
CA PRO A 176 -16.88 9.28 2.12
C PRO A 176 -16.09 9.75 3.36
N SER A 177 -15.04 10.55 3.15
CA SER A 177 -14.18 11.03 4.23
C SER A 177 -14.92 11.89 5.26
N ALA A 178 -15.94 12.65 4.84
CA ALA A 178 -16.78 13.44 5.73
C ALA A 178 -17.54 12.56 6.73
N ASP A 179 -18.13 11.46 6.26
CA ASP A 179 -18.89 10.53 7.10
C ASP A 179 -17.95 9.81 8.06
N CYS A 180 -16.79 9.36 7.58
CA CYS A 180 -15.76 8.77 8.42
C CYS A 180 -15.32 9.74 9.52
N ARG A 181 -15.05 11.01 9.17
CA ARG A 181 -14.61 12.03 10.13
C ARG A 181 -15.60 12.19 11.28
N ILE A 182 -16.90 12.19 10.98
CA ILE A 182 -17.98 12.36 11.96
C ILE A 182 -18.14 11.10 12.82
N LEU A 183 -18.16 9.93 12.19
CA LEU A 183 -18.60 8.69 12.83
C LEU A 183 -17.47 7.89 13.49
N CYS A 184 -16.24 7.96 12.94
CA CYS A 184 -15.12 7.15 13.39
C CYS A 184 -14.02 7.95 14.12
N GLY A 185 -14.13 9.28 14.25
CA GLY A 185 -13.02 10.11 14.77
C GLY A 185 -12.65 9.88 16.24
N LYS A 186 -13.53 9.23 17.02
CA LYS A 186 -13.33 9.01 18.45
C LYS A 186 -12.69 7.65 18.80
N GLN A 187 -12.35 6.83 17.81
CA GLN A 187 -11.77 5.51 18.07
C GLN A 187 -10.41 5.64 18.79
N PRO A 188 -10.11 4.73 19.74
CA PRO A 188 -8.84 4.72 20.46
C PRO A 188 -7.63 4.64 19.52
N PHE A 189 -6.50 5.25 19.91
CA PHE A 189 -5.30 5.30 19.07
C PHE A 189 -4.71 3.91 18.76
N ASN A 190 -4.77 2.96 19.69
CA ASN A 190 -4.25 1.60 19.48
C ASN A 190 -4.98 0.86 18.35
N MET A 191 -6.20 1.25 18.00
CA MET A 191 -6.92 0.69 16.86
C MET A 191 -6.23 0.92 15.52
N VAL A 192 -5.36 1.93 15.42
CA VAL A 192 -4.58 2.20 14.20
C VAL A 192 -3.55 1.09 13.96
N GLU A 193 -2.88 0.64 15.02
CA GLU A 193 -1.91 -0.46 14.97
C GLU A 193 -2.61 -1.80 14.69
N GLU A 194 -3.73 -2.06 15.37
CA GLU A 194 -4.57 -3.24 15.10
C GLU A 194 -5.08 -3.28 13.66
N ALA A 195 -5.54 -2.14 13.14
CA ALA A 195 -5.91 -2.02 11.75
C ALA A 195 -4.70 -2.34 10.86
N CYS A 196 -3.58 -1.64 11.01
CA CYS A 196 -2.38 -1.84 10.18
C CYS A 196 -1.97 -3.31 10.08
N LYS A 197 -1.89 -4.03 11.20
CA LYS A 197 -1.50 -5.46 11.28
C LYS A 197 -2.48 -6.42 10.59
N SER A 198 -3.72 -5.98 10.36
CA SER A 198 -4.80 -6.77 9.73
C SER A 198 -4.83 -6.71 8.20
N TYR A 199 -4.06 -5.81 7.57
CA TYR A 199 -3.98 -5.66 6.12
C TYR A 199 -2.71 -6.33 5.57
N SER A 200 -2.76 -6.78 4.31
CA SER A 200 -1.60 -7.38 3.64
C SER A 200 -0.68 -6.35 2.99
N HIS A 201 -1.17 -5.12 2.81
CA HIS A 201 -0.41 -4.02 2.21
C HIS A 201 -0.42 -2.80 3.13
N VAL A 202 0.76 -2.22 3.37
CA VAL A 202 0.92 -0.96 4.11
C VAL A 202 1.42 0.10 3.14
N VAL A 203 0.56 1.08 2.84
CA VAL A 203 0.82 2.13 1.85
C VAL A 203 0.93 3.48 2.52
N LEU A 204 2.09 4.11 2.42
CA LEU A 204 2.34 5.43 2.99
C LEU A 204 2.54 6.44 1.86
N LYS A 205 1.87 7.58 1.93
CA LYS A 205 2.07 8.67 0.98
C LYS A 205 2.88 9.77 1.61
N GLU A 206 4.04 10.07 1.05
CA GLU A 206 4.97 11.03 1.63
C GLU A 206 5.47 12.09 0.66
N VAL A 207 5.65 13.29 1.20
CA VAL A 207 6.13 14.46 0.46
C VAL A 207 7.36 15.13 1.08
N ARG A 208 7.85 14.59 2.20
CA ARG A 208 8.92 15.17 3.03
C ARG A 208 10.29 14.52 2.85
N PHE A 209 10.45 13.67 1.84
CA PHE A 209 11.75 13.12 1.43
C PHE A 209 12.29 13.88 0.23
N PHE A 210 13.51 14.40 0.36
CA PHE A 210 14.17 15.19 -0.68
C PHE A 210 15.40 14.51 -1.28
N ASN A 211 15.79 13.35 -0.75
CA ASN A 211 16.97 12.60 -1.16
C ASN A 211 16.69 11.11 -1.05
N LEU A 212 17.03 10.34 -2.09
CA LEU A 212 16.86 8.89 -2.09
C LEU A 212 17.83 8.20 -1.11
N MET A 213 19.00 8.77 -0.84
CA MET A 213 19.95 8.21 0.13
C MET A 213 19.33 8.05 1.52
N THR A 214 18.38 8.91 1.88
CA THR A 214 17.60 8.79 3.13
C THR A 214 16.71 7.54 3.13
N LEU A 215 16.23 7.10 1.96
CA LEU A 215 15.33 5.97 1.78
C LEU A 215 16.07 4.65 1.54
N GLN A 216 17.33 4.70 1.07
CA GLN A 216 18.12 3.50 0.79
C GLN A 216 18.17 2.51 1.98
N PRO A 217 18.34 2.93 3.25
CA PRO A 217 18.30 2.00 4.38
C PRO A 217 16.98 1.24 4.49
N LEU A 218 15.85 1.83 4.09
CA LEU A 218 14.54 1.19 4.10
C LEU A 218 14.39 0.17 2.96
N LEU A 219 14.97 0.46 1.79
CA LEU A 219 14.98 -0.47 0.65
C LEU A 219 15.82 -1.72 0.95
N THR A 220 16.89 -1.59 1.74
CA THR A 220 17.78 -2.70 2.11
C THR A 220 17.38 -3.40 3.40
N ASP A 221 16.33 -2.94 4.08
CA ASP A 221 15.91 -3.54 5.34
C ASP A 221 15.23 -4.90 5.09
N PRO A 222 15.75 -6.01 5.63
CA PRO A 222 15.17 -7.34 5.42
C PRO A 222 13.78 -7.51 6.06
N SER A 223 13.39 -6.64 6.99
CA SER A 223 12.04 -6.65 7.56
C SER A 223 11.00 -5.95 6.68
N LEU A 224 11.43 -5.28 5.60
CA LEU A 224 10.56 -4.52 4.71
C LEU A 224 10.57 -5.08 3.28
N ASN A 225 9.41 -5.53 2.81
CA ASN A 225 9.14 -5.70 1.38
C ASN A 225 8.74 -4.35 0.73
N LEU A 226 9.68 -3.39 0.70
CA LEU A 226 9.40 -2.02 0.27
C LEU A 226 9.48 -1.82 -1.25
N HIS A 227 8.42 -1.24 -1.81
CA HIS A 227 8.31 -0.72 -3.17
C HIS A 227 8.12 0.80 -3.12
N ILE A 228 8.77 1.54 -4.01
CA ILE A 228 8.65 3.01 -4.10
C ILE A 228 7.98 3.38 -5.42
N ILE A 229 6.85 4.08 -5.33
CA ILE A 229 6.21 4.75 -6.47
C ILE A 229 6.61 6.22 -6.39
N HIS A 230 7.52 6.65 -7.24
CA HIS A 230 7.91 8.06 -7.37
C HIS A 230 6.97 8.76 -8.36
N LEU A 231 6.04 9.53 -7.81
CA LEU A 231 5.11 10.36 -8.56
C LEU A 231 5.70 11.75 -8.83
N VAL A 232 5.87 12.07 -10.11
CA VAL A 232 6.24 13.43 -10.55
C VAL A 232 5.05 14.11 -11.23
N ARG A 233 5.08 15.45 -11.29
CA ARG A 233 4.06 16.27 -11.95
C ARG A 233 4.73 17.41 -12.69
N ASP A 234 4.07 17.93 -13.73
CA ASP A 234 4.52 19.12 -14.44
C ASP A 234 4.76 20.28 -13.45
N PRO A 235 6.00 20.81 -13.37
CA PRO A 235 6.33 21.90 -12.45
C PRO A 235 5.43 23.13 -12.62
N ARG A 236 4.92 23.39 -13.83
CA ARG A 236 4.00 24.50 -14.12
C ARG A 236 2.64 24.29 -13.47
N ALA A 237 2.14 23.05 -13.47
CA ALA A 237 0.91 22.67 -12.77
C ALA A 237 1.09 22.78 -11.25
N MET A 238 2.23 22.31 -10.73
CA MET A 238 2.57 22.42 -9.31
C MET A 238 2.65 23.88 -8.86
N PHE A 239 3.36 24.72 -9.61
CA PHE A 239 3.53 26.13 -9.29
C PHE A 239 2.20 26.87 -9.19
N ARG A 240 1.32 26.74 -10.20
CA ARG A 240 -0.05 27.29 -10.13
C ARG A 240 -0.74 26.83 -8.86
N SER A 241 -0.69 25.53 -8.60
CA SER A 241 -1.42 24.97 -7.47
C SER A 241 -0.89 25.46 -6.13
N ARG A 242 0.43 25.69 -6.01
CA ARG A 242 1.04 26.24 -4.80
C ARG A 242 0.71 27.71 -4.59
N GLN A 243 0.57 28.50 -5.66
CA GLN A 243 0.11 29.90 -5.54
C GLN A 243 -1.28 30.00 -4.90
N ASN A 244 -2.12 28.98 -5.09
CA ASN A 244 -3.45 28.91 -4.48
C ASN A 244 -3.46 28.29 -3.07
N THR A 245 -2.32 27.79 -2.59
CA THR A 245 -2.21 27.13 -1.28
C THR A 245 -0.97 27.60 -0.52
N GLU A 246 -0.61 28.87 -0.69
CA GLU A 246 0.64 29.42 -0.16
C GLU A 246 0.60 29.46 1.38
N LEU A 247 -0.54 29.85 1.95
CA LEU A 247 -0.71 29.97 3.40
C LEU A 247 -0.68 28.59 4.07
N GLU A 248 -1.38 27.61 3.50
CA GLU A 248 -1.46 26.25 4.03
C GLU A 248 -0.11 25.53 3.98
N LEU A 249 0.75 25.87 3.02
CA LEU A 249 2.07 25.26 2.83
C LEU A 249 3.22 26.16 3.31
N MET A 250 2.93 27.25 4.01
CA MET A 250 3.94 28.21 4.45
C MET A 250 4.96 27.53 5.36
N HIS A 251 4.50 26.75 6.35
CA HIS A 251 5.38 26.01 7.26
C HIS A 251 6.31 25.06 6.51
N ASP A 252 5.77 24.21 5.63
CA ASP A 252 6.58 23.30 4.82
C ASP A 252 7.61 24.07 3.97
N SER A 253 7.21 25.19 3.37
CA SER A 253 8.09 26.05 2.58
C SER A 253 9.25 26.61 3.41
N HIS A 254 8.98 27.00 4.66
CA HIS A 254 10.01 27.44 5.60
C HIS A 254 10.99 26.32 5.96
N VAL A 255 10.51 25.10 6.23
CA VAL A 255 11.37 23.94 6.54
C VAL A 255 12.28 23.58 5.37
N VAL A 256 11.76 23.67 4.13
CA VAL A 256 12.55 23.42 2.92
C VAL A 256 13.61 24.49 2.69
N MET A 257 13.22 25.77 2.76
CA MET A 257 14.12 26.88 2.45
C MET A 257 15.05 27.27 3.62
N GLY A 258 14.71 26.86 4.84
CA GLY A 258 15.44 27.14 6.06
C GLY A 258 15.82 28.62 6.20
N LYS A 259 17.08 28.87 6.55
CA LYS A 259 17.63 30.24 6.72
C LYS A 259 17.59 31.08 5.45
N GLN A 260 17.48 30.48 4.27
CA GLN A 260 17.46 31.23 3.02
C GLN A 260 16.15 31.99 2.82
N TRP A 261 15.02 31.51 3.38
CA TRP A 261 13.70 32.14 3.24
C TRP A 261 13.69 33.65 3.53
N ASN A 262 14.32 34.04 4.64
CA ASN A 262 14.39 35.44 5.10
C ASN A 262 15.40 36.30 4.31
N LYS A 263 16.29 35.68 3.53
CA LYS A 263 17.30 36.39 2.72
C LYS A 263 16.78 36.75 1.32
N MET A 264 15.65 36.18 0.92
CA MET A 264 15.05 36.39 -0.40
C MET A 264 13.90 37.38 -0.37
N LYS A 265 13.76 38.13 -1.47
CA LYS A 265 12.57 38.94 -1.74
C LYS A 265 11.35 38.05 -1.83
N SER A 266 10.21 38.55 -1.36
CA SER A 266 8.97 37.78 -1.33
C SER A 266 8.54 37.29 -2.71
N GLU A 267 8.74 38.11 -3.76
CA GLU A 267 8.40 37.74 -5.14
C GLU A 267 9.22 36.55 -5.69
N ASP A 268 10.43 36.34 -5.19
CA ASP A 268 11.36 35.32 -5.68
C ASP A 268 11.23 33.99 -4.94
N ARG A 269 10.67 33.99 -3.71
CA ARG A 269 10.53 32.79 -2.87
C ARG A 269 9.83 31.62 -3.57
N PRO A 270 8.70 31.81 -4.29
CA PRO A 270 8.04 30.70 -4.97
C PRO A 270 8.93 30.03 -6.04
N TYR A 271 9.78 30.80 -6.71
CA TYR A 271 10.66 30.30 -7.76
C TYR A 271 11.85 29.53 -7.17
N HIS A 272 12.47 30.05 -6.11
CA HIS A 272 13.54 29.33 -5.41
C HIS A 272 13.04 28.05 -4.74
N LEU A 273 11.81 28.06 -4.20
CA LEU A 273 11.19 26.86 -3.67
C LEU A 273 10.95 25.81 -4.77
N MET A 274 10.44 26.23 -5.93
CA MET A 274 10.31 25.32 -7.08
C MET A 274 11.66 24.80 -7.56
N GLN A 275 12.71 25.62 -7.53
CA GLN A 275 14.07 25.18 -7.86
C GLN A 275 14.49 24.03 -6.95
N ALA A 276 14.37 24.19 -5.63
CA ALA A 276 14.72 23.16 -4.66
C ALA A 276 13.90 21.87 -4.86
N ILE A 277 12.59 21.99 -5.11
CA ILE A 277 11.72 20.83 -5.38
C ILE A 277 12.12 20.13 -6.68
N CYS A 278 12.31 20.88 -7.77
CA CYS A 278 12.68 20.35 -9.08
C CYS A 278 14.03 19.62 -9.05
N GLN A 279 15.03 20.22 -8.39
CA GLN A 279 16.35 19.61 -8.19
C GLN A 279 16.24 18.32 -7.38
N SER A 280 15.52 18.35 -6.26
CA SER A 280 15.33 17.18 -5.42
C SER A 280 14.67 16.00 -6.16
N GLN A 281 13.60 16.24 -6.93
CA GLN A 281 12.95 15.17 -7.71
C GLN A 281 13.89 14.58 -8.77
N GLN A 282 14.71 15.43 -9.39
CA GLN A 282 15.74 15.00 -10.35
C GLN A 282 16.81 14.14 -9.68
N GLU A 283 17.32 14.57 -8.54
CA GLU A 283 18.35 13.87 -7.77
C GLU A 283 17.86 12.51 -7.25
N ILE A 284 16.63 12.45 -6.72
CA ILE A 284 16.00 11.20 -6.29
C ILE A 284 15.94 10.22 -7.45
N TYR A 285 15.47 10.65 -8.62
CA TYR A 285 15.38 9.77 -9.78
C TYR A 285 16.75 9.30 -10.25
N LYS A 286 17.74 10.21 -10.36
CA LYS A 286 19.11 9.86 -10.76
C LYS A 286 19.72 8.85 -9.80
N ALA A 287 19.54 9.04 -8.49
CA ALA A 287 20.01 8.09 -7.49
C ALA A 287 19.31 6.72 -7.63
N ALA A 288 18.03 6.70 -8.00
CA ALA A 288 17.29 5.45 -8.20
C ALA A 288 17.84 4.63 -9.38
N GLN A 289 18.32 5.31 -10.42
CA GLN A 289 18.97 4.64 -11.56
C GLN A 289 20.33 4.02 -11.21
N LEU A 290 20.95 4.44 -10.11
CA LEU A 290 22.22 3.88 -9.63
C LEU A 290 22.03 2.72 -8.65
N LEU A 291 20.79 2.35 -8.34
CA LEU A 291 20.49 1.22 -7.48
C LEU A 291 20.86 -0.11 -8.19
N PRO A 292 21.30 -1.14 -7.42
CA PRO A 292 21.40 -2.50 -7.94
C PRO A 292 20.06 -2.97 -8.53
N ASP A 293 20.11 -3.87 -9.52
CA ASP A 293 18.93 -4.32 -10.26
C ASP A 293 17.78 -4.80 -9.34
N SER A 294 18.10 -5.58 -8.31
CA SER A 294 17.14 -6.07 -7.32
C SER A 294 16.44 -4.99 -6.49
N LEU A 295 17.06 -3.80 -6.34
CA LEU A 295 16.45 -2.64 -5.69
C LEU A 295 15.74 -1.75 -6.71
N ARG A 296 16.28 -1.66 -7.92
CA ARG A 296 15.74 -0.85 -9.02
C ARG A 296 14.39 -1.38 -9.50
N GLU A 297 14.20 -2.69 -9.53
CA GLU A 297 12.90 -3.33 -9.78
C GLU A 297 11.82 -2.96 -8.76
N ARG A 298 12.21 -2.53 -7.55
CA ARG A 298 11.30 -2.06 -6.50
C ARG A 298 11.05 -0.56 -6.55
N TYR A 299 11.40 0.10 -7.64
CA TYR A 299 11.20 1.53 -7.85
C TYR A 299 10.46 1.79 -9.18
N LEU A 300 9.34 2.51 -9.11
CA LEU A 300 8.52 2.88 -10.25
C LEU A 300 8.40 4.40 -10.35
N LEU A 301 8.87 4.98 -11.46
CA LEU A 301 8.60 6.37 -11.81
C LEU A 301 7.27 6.46 -12.58
N ILE A 302 6.41 7.41 -12.20
CA ILE A 302 5.17 7.70 -12.91
C ILE A 302 4.84 9.19 -12.91
N ARG A 303 4.26 9.70 -14.01
CA ARG A 303 3.79 11.08 -14.11
C ARG A 303 2.32 11.18 -13.77
N TYR A 304 1.94 12.17 -12.98
CA TYR A 304 0.54 12.47 -12.67
C TYR A 304 -0.29 12.67 -13.94
N GLU A 305 0.27 13.31 -14.97
CA GLU A 305 -0.41 13.57 -16.23
C GLU A 305 -0.76 12.28 -16.98
N ASP A 306 0.08 11.24 -16.91
CA ASP A 306 -0.23 9.94 -17.49
C ASP A 306 -1.35 9.26 -16.70
N VAL A 307 -1.31 9.32 -15.36
CA VAL A 307 -2.35 8.76 -14.48
C VAL A 307 -3.71 9.37 -14.80
N VAL A 308 -3.81 10.70 -14.95
CA VAL A 308 -5.12 11.32 -15.17
C VAL A 308 -5.60 11.27 -16.63
N ARG A 309 -4.69 11.04 -17.59
CA ARG A 309 -5.03 10.88 -19.01
C ARG A 309 -5.59 9.48 -19.29
N ASP A 310 -5.03 8.46 -18.66
CA ASP A 310 -5.46 7.06 -18.79
C ASP A 310 -5.54 6.38 -17.41
N PRO A 311 -6.55 6.73 -16.60
CA PRO A 311 -6.60 6.35 -15.19
C PRO A 311 -6.77 4.86 -14.96
N LEU A 312 -7.43 4.13 -15.85
CA LEU A 312 -7.61 2.68 -15.70
C LEU A 312 -6.29 1.95 -15.95
N THR A 313 -5.64 2.20 -17.09
CA THR A 313 -4.38 1.54 -17.42
C THR A 313 -3.29 1.87 -16.42
N GLN A 314 -3.17 3.15 -16.03
CA GLN A 314 -2.15 3.54 -15.07
C GLN A 314 -2.45 3.01 -13.67
N THR A 315 -3.71 2.95 -13.22
CA THR A 315 -4.03 2.31 -11.93
C THR A 315 -3.74 0.80 -11.96
N SER A 316 -4.07 0.12 -13.06
CA SER A 316 -3.70 -1.29 -13.25
C SER A 316 -2.20 -1.51 -13.11
N LYS A 317 -1.38 -0.66 -13.75
CA LYS A 317 0.08 -0.71 -13.65
C LYS A 317 0.58 -0.48 -12.21
N LEU A 318 -0.02 0.45 -11.47
CA LEU A 318 0.34 0.72 -10.07
C LEU A 318 0.00 -0.46 -9.16
N TYR A 319 -1.14 -1.11 -9.39
CA TYR A 319 -1.56 -2.27 -8.61
C TYR A 319 -0.72 -3.50 -8.93
N GLU A 320 -0.44 -3.77 -10.21
CA GLU A 320 0.45 -4.85 -10.63
C GLU A 320 1.84 -4.72 -10.00
N PHE A 321 2.41 -3.51 -10.03
CA PHE A 321 3.68 -3.20 -9.37
C PHE A 321 3.65 -3.45 -7.85
N ALA A 322 2.50 -3.25 -7.21
CA ALA A 322 2.32 -3.46 -5.78
C ALA A 322 1.84 -4.89 -5.42
N GLY A 323 1.60 -5.77 -6.39
CA GLY A 323 1.04 -7.11 -6.16
C GLY A 323 -0.44 -7.13 -5.79
N LEU A 324 -1.22 -6.12 -6.19
CA LEU A 324 -2.65 -5.98 -5.90
C LEU A 324 -3.54 -6.33 -7.12
N PRO A 325 -4.69 -6.99 -6.92
CA PRO A 325 -5.68 -7.19 -7.97
C PRO A 325 -6.49 -5.91 -8.24
N PHE A 326 -6.77 -5.59 -9.51
CA PHE A 326 -7.64 -4.45 -9.84
C PHE A 326 -9.13 -4.85 -9.87
N LEU A 327 -9.77 -4.77 -8.71
CA LEU A 327 -11.16 -5.21 -8.53
C LEU A 327 -12.15 -4.40 -9.40
N PRO A 328 -13.20 -5.04 -9.98
CA PRO A 328 -14.13 -4.36 -10.88
C PRO A 328 -14.81 -3.13 -10.29
N HIS A 329 -15.21 -3.17 -9.01
CA HIS A 329 -15.85 -2.02 -8.35
C HIS A 329 -14.88 -0.82 -8.21
N LEU A 330 -13.58 -1.08 -8.03
CA LEU A 330 -12.55 -0.04 -7.99
C LEU A 330 -12.33 0.57 -9.37
N GLN A 331 -12.39 -0.21 -10.45
CA GLN A 331 -12.30 0.32 -11.82
C GLN A 331 -13.42 1.34 -12.08
N VAL A 332 -14.65 1.03 -11.68
CA VAL A 332 -15.81 1.94 -11.77
C VAL A 332 -15.57 3.18 -10.91
N TRP A 333 -15.08 3.02 -9.68
CA TRP A 333 -14.77 4.16 -8.81
C TRP A 333 -13.68 5.07 -9.41
N VAL A 334 -12.62 4.51 -9.98
CA VAL A 334 -11.52 5.25 -10.63
C VAL A 334 -12.03 6.06 -11.82
N GLN A 335 -12.91 5.50 -12.65
CA GLN A 335 -13.54 6.26 -13.74
C GLN A 335 -14.36 7.43 -13.19
N ASN A 336 -15.21 7.17 -12.18
CA ASN A 336 -16.11 8.17 -11.62
C ASN A 336 -15.36 9.33 -10.92
N ILE A 337 -14.27 9.05 -10.21
CA ILE A 337 -13.52 10.07 -9.50
C ILE A 337 -12.69 10.96 -10.45
N THR A 338 -12.30 10.46 -11.62
CA THR A 338 -11.46 11.19 -12.60
C THR A 338 -12.24 11.91 -13.69
N GLN A 339 -13.49 11.51 -13.93
CA GLN A 339 -14.37 12.08 -14.97
C GLN A 339 -15.49 12.96 -14.39
N GLY A 340 -15.32 13.45 -13.16
CA GLY A 340 -16.29 14.35 -12.54
C GLY A 340 -16.46 15.67 -13.29
N LYS A 341 -17.51 16.42 -12.95
CA LYS A 341 -17.75 17.75 -13.52
C LYS A 341 -16.95 18.83 -12.80
N GLY A 342 -16.38 19.76 -13.56
CA GLY A 342 -15.69 20.94 -13.03
C GLY A 342 -14.28 20.68 -12.49
N MET A 343 -13.72 21.69 -11.81
CA MET A 343 -12.33 21.68 -11.31
C MET A 343 -12.21 21.24 -9.83
N GLY A 344 -13.32 20.97 -9.15
CA GLY A 344 -13.38 20.78 -7.70
C GLY A 344 -13.46 22.10 -6.94
N GLY A 345 -13.80 22.03 -5.65
CA GLY A 345 -13.98 23.19 -4.76
C GLY A 345 -12.69 23.55 -4.01
N ASN A 346 -12.20 22.67 -3.13
CA ASN A 346 -10.96 22.89 -2.38
C ASN A 346 -9.75 22.27 -3.10
N ALA A 347 -8.61 22.96 -3.04
CA ALA A 347 -7.36 22.50 -3.63
C ALA A 347 -6.87 21.16 -3.04
N PHE A 348 -7.17 20.85 -1.78
CA PHE A 348 -6.71 19.64 -1.09
C PHE A 348 -7.70 18.48 -1.14
N ASP A 349 -8.93 18.70 -1.59
CA ASP A 349 -9.88 17.62 -1.77
C ASP A 349 -9.36 16.60 -2.77
N THR A 350 -9.88 15.37 -2.69
CA THR A 350 -9.70 14.30 -3.68
C THR A 350 -11.04 13.89 -4.31
N ASN A 351 -12.06 14.74 -4.19
CA ASN A 351 -13.39 14.52 -4.77
C ASN A 351 -13.39 14.46 -6.31
N SER A 352 -14.48 13.88 -6.83
CA SER A 352 -14.72 13.69 -8.26
C SER A 352 -14.65 15.03 -9.00
N ARG A 353 -13.79 15.09 -10.02
CA ARG A 353 -13.57 16.27 -10.88
C ARG A 353 -12.98 15.83 -12.21
N ASN A 354 -12.91 16.74 -13.19
CA ASN A 354 -12.21 16.46 -14.44
C ASN A 354 -10.69 16.54 -14.21
N ALA A 355 -10.08 15.41 -13.91
CA ALA A 355 -8.68 15.33 -13.51
C ALA A 355 -7.73 15.80 -14.63
N GLN A 356 -8.07 15.53 -15.89
CA GLN A 356 -7.30 15.97 -17.06
C GLN A 356 -7.35 17.51 -17.19
N SER A 357 -8.53 18.13 -17.12
CA SER A 357 -8.63 19.60 -17.16
C SER A 357 -7.88 20.26 -16.00
N VAL A 358 -7.95 19.69 -14.79
CA VAL A 358 -7.22 20.19 -13.61
C VAL A 358 -5.70 20.09 -13.82
N SER A 359 -5.21 19.03 -14.47
CA SER A 359 -3.78 18.88 -14.77
C SER A 359 -3.26 19.99 -15.70
N GLN A 360 -4.10 20.47 -16.62
CA GLN A 360 -3.72 21.48 -17.61
C GLN A 360 -4.07 22.92 -17.20
N ALA A 361 -4.66 23.14 -16.02
CA ALA A 361 -5.18 24.46 -15.65
C ALA A 361 -4.14 25.59 -15.55
N TRP A 362 -2.85 25.25 -15.43
CA TRP A 362 -1.74 26.20 -15.52
C TRP A 362 -1.67 26.88 -16.89
N ARG A 363 -2.13 26.21 -17.95
CA ARG A 363 -2.07 26.70 -19.33
C ARG A 363 -2.82 28.00 -19.51
N TRP A 364 -3.97 28.20 -18.88
CA TRP A 364 -4.74 29.46 -18.95
C TRP A 364 -4.61 30.32 -17.69
N ALA A 365 -4.30 29.74 -16.52
CA ALA A 365 -4.28 30.50 -15.27
C ALA A 365 -2.96 31.27 -15.03
N LEU A 366 -1.83 30.77 -15.54
CA LEU A 366 -0.55 31.44 -15.33
C LEU A 366 -0.26 32.47 -16.43
N PRO A 367 0.25 33.66 -16.08
CA PRO A 367 0.86 34.58 -17.05
C PRO A 367 2.07 33.94 -17.74
N HIS A 368 2.26 34.22 -19.03
CA HIS A 368 3.29 33.55 -19.83
C HIS A 368 4.72 33.82 -19.33
N ASN A 369 5.02 35.04 -18.88
CA ASN A 369 6.31 35.39 -18.31
C ASN A 369 6.69 34.53 -17.08
N LYS A 370 5.72 34.23 -16.19
CA LYS A 370 5.93 33.33 -15.05
C LYS A 370 6.25 31.91 -15.51
N VAL A 371 5.56 31.44 -16.56
CA VAL A 371 5.82 30.12 -17.16
C VAL A 371 7.23 30.07 -17.75
N VAL A 372 7.66 31.08 -18.50
CA VAL A 372 9.02 31.16 -19.06
C VAL A 372 10.09 31.10 -17.96
N GLN A 373 9.92 31.89 -16.89
CA GLN A 373 10.84 31.89 -15.76
C GLN A 373 10.90 30.50 -15.08
N LEU A 374 9.76 29.88 -14.83
CA LEU A 374 9.68 28.56 -14.21
C LEU A 374 10.30 27.46 -15.09
N GLN A 375 10.04 27.48 -16.41
CA GLN A 375 10.65 26.54 -17.35
C GLN A 375 12.18 26.65 -17.36
N LYS A 376 12.73 27.85 -17.19
CA LYS A 376 14.17 28.05 -17.06
C LYS A 376 14.72 27.40 -15.79
N ILE A 377 14.02 27.52 -14.68
CA ILE A 377 14.45 27.02 -13.36
C ILE A 377 14.32 25.49 -13.26
N CYS A 378 13.25 24.92 -13.80
CA CYS A 378 12.98 23.48 -13.77
C CYS A 378 13.35 22.77 -15.08
N LYS A 379 14.19 23.37 -15.92
CA LYS A 379 14.51 22.87 -17.27
C LYS A 379 14.95 21.40 -17.26
N ASP A 380 15.87 21.05 -16.37
CA ASP A 380 16.51 19.74 -16.41
C ASP A 380 15.55 18.61 -16.00
N ILE A 381 14.72 18.83 -14.98
CA ILE A 381 13.68 17.87 -14.61
C ILE A 381 12.57 17.81 -15.66
N MET A 382 12.23 18.95 -16.28
CA MET A 382 11.23 18.98 -17.35
C MET A 382 11.67 18.14 -18.54
N ASN A 383 12.91 18.31 -19.01
CA ASN A 383 13.47 17.50 -20.08
C ASN A 383 13.47 16.01 -19.72
N LEU A 384 14.02 15.67 -18.55
CA LEU A 384 14.13 14.29 -18.07
C LEU A 384 12.77 13.58 -17.98
N MET A 385 11.74 14.29 -17.51
CA MET A 385 10.40 13.74 -17.33
C MET A 385 9.51 13.92 -18.58
N GLY A 386 10.06 14.40 -19.69
CA GLY A 386 9.34 14.57 -20.96
C GLY A 386 8.24 15.64 -20.92
N TYR A 387 8.44 16.73 -20.17
CA TYR A 387 7.58 17.92 -20.17
C TYR A 387 8.10 18.95 -21.17
N LEU A 388 7.43 19.06 -22.33
CA LEU A 388 7.85 19.96 -23.40
C LEU A 388 7.61 21.44 -23.01
N PRO A 389 8.57 22.33 -23.29
CA PRO A 389 8.42 23.75 -23.02
C PRO A 389 7.40 24.39 -23.98
N VAL A 390 6.69 25.40 -23.49
CA VAL A 390 5.91 26.32 -24.34
C VAL A 390 6.76 27.54 -24.68
N LEU A 391 6.81 27.90 -25.96
CA LEU A 391 7.68 28.97 -26.48
C LEU A 391 6.95 30.30 -26.69
N SER A 392 5.61 30.26 -26.76
CA SER A 392 4.77 31.45 -26.90
C SER A 392 3.52 31.35 -26.03
N GLU A 393 2.87 32.49 -25.76
CA GLU A 393 1.59 32.50 -25.06
C GLU A 393 0.52 31.73 -25.87
N LYS A 394 0.55 31.84 -27.21
CA LYS A 394 -0.35 31.08 -28.09
C LYS A 394 -0.21 29.57 -27.87
N ASP A 395 1.03 29.06 -27.83
CA ASP A 395 1.28 27.65 -27.56
C ASP A 395 0.85 27.27 -26.15
N GLN A 396 1.08 28.15 -25.17
CA GLN A 396 0.63 27.93 -23.81
C GLN A 396 -0.89 27.75 -23.73
N ARG A 397 -1.68 28.62 -24.38
CA ARG A 397 -3.15 28.56 -24.31
C ARG A 397 -3.77 27.45 -25.17
N ASN A 398 -3.05 26.90 -26.16
CA ASN A 398 -3.60 25.91 -27.09
C ASN A 398 -3.69 24.49 -26.49
N LEU A 399 -4.83 24.15 -25.86
CA LEU A 399 -5.03 22.84 -25.19
C LEU A 399 -4.87 21.62 -26.11
N SER A 400 -4.98 21.79 -27.43
CA SER A 400 -4.77 20.72 -28.41
C SER A 400 -3.30 20.34 -28.59
N THR A 401 -2.35 21.21 -28.20
CA THR A 401 -0.92 20.90 -28.24
C THR A 401 -0.58 19.91 -27.13
N ASN A 402 -0.06 18.74 -27.51
CA ASN A 402 0.51 17.78 -26.55
C ASN A 402 1.86 18.30 -26.05
N LEU A 403 1.98 18.47 -24.73
CA LEU A 403 3.20 18.94 -24.07
C LEU A 403 3.92 17.81 -23.31
N LEU A 404 3.60 16.56 -23.62
CA LEU A 404 4.22 15.38 -23.06
C LEU A 404 4.92 14.60 -24.18
N SER A 405 6.22 14.38 -24.02
CA SER A 405 6.97 13.34 -24.72
C SER A 405 7.10 12.10 -23.83
N PRO A 406 7.53 10.94 -24.37
CA PRO A 406 8.09 9.90 -23.53
C PRO A 406 9.19 10.50 -22.63
N PRO A 407 9.25 10.14 -21.33
CA PRO A 407 10.38 10.52 -20.49
C PRO A 407 11.69 10.01 -21.10
N GLU A 408 12.76 10.80 -20.98
CA GLU A 408 14.12 10.37 -21.36
C GLU A 408 14.66 9.45 -20.26
N ILE A 409 14.13 8.23 -20.19
CA ILE A 409 14.59 7.16 -19.29
C ILE A 409 15.64 6.36 -20.07
N PRO A 410 16.92 6.36 -19.66
CA PRO A 410 17.97 5.56 -20.28
C PRO A 410 17.71 4.06 -20.21
#